data_AF-A0A5M4FF40-F1
#
_entry.id   AF-A0A5M4FF40-F1
#
_cell.length_a   1.000
_cell.length_b   1.000
_cell.length_c   1.000
_cell.angle_alpha   90.00
_cell.angle_beta   90.00
_cell.angle_gamma   90.00
#
_symmetry.space_group_name_H-M   'P 1'
#
loop_
_entity.id
_entity.type
_entity.pdbx_description
1 polymer ?
#
loop_
_entity_poly.entity_id
_entity_poly.type
_entity_poly.pdbx_seq_one_letter_code
_entity_poly.pdbx_strand_id
1 'polypeptide(L)'
;MTETLRDGDLVLEPTSGSDEFTGFAIVLEGERVGTVALRGEDRRTASIRWNAGTDNIPVAVRAVRLALAYAFESLGMTRVEARIPLERLGDVRAASIAGMRREGVLRGAGDDPDRALLARIVDDPEPHSRDGFIAILNAGLPTKRVISQGLLRDERGRVLLCELTYKQEWDLPGGVVEVGEAPSVGLARELEEELGVKVEVGDLITVNWLPAWRGWDDACIFLFDLGVVDSSVTEDMTLQATEIKSVRWCDPDDVRAHAAAAAIELLEAVDAGSLPTYREAPKAAE
;
A
#
# COMPACT_ATOMS: atom_id res chain seq x y z
N MET A 1 33.86 1.99 25.64
CA MET A 1 34.44 1.14 24.57
C MET A 1 33.31 0.31 24.02
N THR A 2 33.19 0.20 22.70
CA THR A 2 32.20 -0.67 22.05
C THR A 2 32.46 -2.12 22.47
N GLU A 3 31.43 -2.81 22.95
CA GLU A 3 31.53 -4.19 23.44
C GLU A 3 31.39 -5.20 22.29
N THR A 4 32.01 -6.38 22.44
CA THR A 4 31.81 -7.51 21.55
C THR A 4 30.43 -8.13 21.76
N LEU A 5 29.63 -8.26 20.69
CA LEU A 5 28.27 -8.81 20.75
C LEU A 5 28.26 -10.26 20.26
N ARG A 6 27.38 -11.11 20.81
CA ARG A 6 27.37 -12.55 20.53
C ARG A 6 25.96 -13.11 20.40
N ASP A 7 25.78 -14.00 19.43
CA ASP A 7 24.64 -14.90 19.28
C ASP A 7 25.22 -16.24 18.84
N GLY A 8 25.24 -17.26 19.70
CA GLY A 8 25.82 -18.58 19.37
C GLY A 8 27.27 -18.51 18.86
N ASP A 9 27.49 -19.08 17.67
CA ASP A 9 28.75 -19.09 16.90
C ASP A 9 29.05 -17.79 16.13
N LEU A 10 28.13 -16.83 16.13
CA LEU A 10 28.29 -15.54 15.48
C LEU A 10 28.71 -14.47 16.50
N VAL A 11 29.74 -13.72 16.14
CA VAL A 11 30.33 -12.66 16.95
C VAL A 11 30.39 -11.37 16.13
N LEU A 12 29.99 -10.26 16.74
CA LEU A 12 30.25 -8.92 16.23
C LEU A 12 31.43 -8.31 16.97
N GLU A 13 32.57 -8.26 16.29
CA GLU A 13 33.81 -7.69 16.85
C GLU A 13 33.91 -6.20 16.51
N PRO A 14 34.08 -5.31 17.50
CA PRO A 14 34.26 -3.90 17.23
C PRO A 14 35.41 -3.65 16.26
N THR A 15 35.13 -2.87 15.22
CA THR A 15 36.16 -2.39 14.29
C THR A 15 36.56 -0.98 14.68
N SER A 16 37.79 -0.60 14.40
CA SER A 16 38.23 0.79 14.47
C SER A 16 37.49 1.60 13.40
N GLY A 17 36.29 2.09 13.73
CA GLY A 17 35.50 2.98 12.89
C GLY A 17 36.02 4.42 12.94
N SER A 18 35.56 5.27 12.03
CA SER A 18 35.62 6.72 12.22
C SER A 18 34.65 7.12 13.34
N ASP A 19 34.82 8.32 13.92
CA ASP A 19 33.91 8.86 14.95
C ASP A 19 32.42 8.92 14.49
N GLU A 20 32.18 8.78 13.18
CA GLU A 20 30.86 8.82 12.54
C GLU A 20 30.11 7.46 12.56
N PHE A 21 30.83 6.34 12.75
CA PHE A 21 30.23 4.99 12.67
C PHE A 21 30.62 4.10 13.84
N THR A 22 29.63 3.38 14.39
CA THR A 22 29.88 2.22 15.24
C THR A 22 29.85 0.96 14.38
N GLY A 23 31.03 0.50 13.94
CA GLY A 23 31.20 -0.63 13.03
C GLY A 23 31.65 -1.92 13.72
N PHE A 24 31.16 -3.05 13.23
CA PHE A 24 31.53 -4.38 13.68
C PHE A 24 31.93 -5.28 12.50
N ALA A 25 32.93 -6.14 12.69
CA ALA A 25 33.20 -7.27 11.84
C ALA A 25 32.25 -8.41 12.22
N ILE A 26 31.59 -9.02 11.23
CA ILE A 26 30.78 -10.21 11.43
C ILE A 26 31.72 -11.41 11.34
N VAL A 27 31.87 -12.13 12.44
CA VAL A 27 32.72 -13.33 12.55
C VAL A 27 31.82 -14.53 12.82
N LEU A 28 31.91 -15.56 11.99
CA LEU A 28 31.18 -16.82 12.11
C LEU A 28 32.19 -17.95 12.22
N GLU A 29 32.08 -18.79 13.25
CA GLU A 29 33.02 -19.91 13.48
C GLU A 29 34.51 -19.49 13.49
N GLY A 30 34.80 -18.25 13.88
CA GLY A 30 36.16 -17.68 13.91
C GLY A 30 36.64 -17.07 12.59
N GLU A 31 35.84 -17.15 11.52
CA GLU A 31 36.15 -16.53 10.23
C GLU A 31 35.35 -15.24 10.02
N ARG A 32 36.02 -14.21 9.52
CA ARG A 32 35.34 -12.95 9.17
C ARG A 32 34.55 -13.11 7.88
N VAL A 33 33.24 -13.04 7.97
CA VAL A 33 32.30 -13.21 6.85
C VAL A 33 31.67 -11.90 6.37
N GLY A 34 31.85 -10.80 7.11
CA GLY A 34 31.21 -9.54 6.75
C GLY A 34 31.45 -8.37 7.68
N THR A 35 30.59 -7.36 7.56
CA THR A 35 30.51 -6.19 8.44
C THR A 35 29.07 -5.76 8.66
N VAL A 36 28.81 -5.15 9.81
CA VAL A 36 27.58 -4.40 10.12
C VAL A 36 27.97 -3.09 10.80
N ALA A 37 27.33 -1.99 10.44
CA ALA A 37 27.65 -0.68 10.97
C ALA A 37 26.39 0.12 11.26
N LEU A 38 26.44 0.85 12.37
CA LEU A 38 25.44 1.83 12.80
C LEU A 38 26.02 3.24 12.62
N ARG A 39 25.17 4.18 12.20
CA ARG A 39 25.49 5.60 12.10
C ARG A 39 24.37 6.39 12.78
N GLY A 40 24.70 7.27 13.72
CA GLY A 40 23.71 8.21 14.27
C GLY A 40 23.29 9.21 13.18
N GLU A 41 21.99 9.31 12.91
CA GLU A 41 21.42 10.33 12.00
C GLU A 41 20.97 11.57 12.79
N ASP A 42 20.40 11.33 13.97
CA ASP A 42 20.02 12.36 14.94
C ASP A 42 20.16 11.83 16.39
N ARG A 43 19.61 12.55 17.37
CA ARG A 43 19.71 12.17 18.80
C ARG A 43 19.03 10.85 19.16
N ARG A 44 18.09 10.36 18.35
CA ARG A 44 17.23 9.20 18.64
C ARG A 44 17.15 8.19 17.49
N THR A 45 17.65 8.55 16.32
CA THR A 45 17.62 7.72 15.11
C THR A 45 19.03 7.34 14.69
N ALA A 46 19.24 6.06 14.42
CA ALA A 46 20.43 5.56 13.72
C ALA A 46 20.05 4.92 12.38
N SER A 47 20.97 4.94 11.41
CA SER A 47 20.90 4.07 10.24
C SER A 47 21.80 2.85 10.41
N ILE A 48 21.37 1.72 9.86
CA ILE A 48 22.11 0.46 9.83
C ILE A 48 22.43 0.05 8.40
N ARG A 49 23.64 -0.46 8.18
CA ARG A 49 24.06 -1.09 6.92
C ARG A 49 24.87 -2.33 7.24
N TRP A 50 24.79 -3.34 6.39
CA TRP A 50 25.57 -4.56 6.53
C TRP A 50 26.02 -5.09 5.17
N ASN A 51 27.02 -5.95 5.22
CA ASN A 51 27.44 -6.82 4.15
C ASN A 51 27.83 -8.15 4.80
N ALA A 52 27.03 -9.21 4.57
CA ALA A 52 27.25 -10.54 5.14
C ALA A 52 27.61 -11.60 4.07
N GLY A 53 28.05 -11.15 2.88
CA GLY A 53 28.17 -11.99 1.70
C GLY A 53 26.83 -12.20 0.99
N THR A 54 26.87 -12.50 -0.32
CA THR A 54 25.68 -12.70 -1.15
C THR A 54 24.87 -13.89 -0.61
N ASP A 55 23.55 -13.71 -0.47
CA ASP A 55 22.57 -14.73 -0.07
C ASP A 55 22.72 -15.39 1.31
N ASN A 56 23.60 -14.85 2.19
CA ASN A 56 23.72 -15.35 3.56
C ASN A 56 22.71 -14.72 4.53
N ILE A 57 21.42 -14.92 4.22
CA ILE A 57 20.30 -14.36 5.00
C ILE A 57 20.39 -14.72 6.49
N PRO A 58 20.69 -15.98 6.91
CA PRO A 58 20.77 -16.31 8.34
C PRO A 58 21.84 -15.51 9.10
N VAL A 59 23.02 -15.30 8.50
CA VAL A 59 24.09 -14.48 9.11
C VAL A 59 23.67 -13.01 9.17
N ALA A 60 23.12 -12.47 8.08
CA ALA A 60 22.63 -11.10 8.04
C ALA A 60 21.57 -10.84 9.11
N VAL A 61 20.58 -11.73 9.26
CA VAL A 61 19.53 -11.64 10.29
C VAL A 61 20.11 -11.54 11.69
N ARG A 62 21.04 -12.43 12.04
CA ARG A 62 21.64 -12.49 13.37
C ARG A 62 22.51 -11.27 13.65
N ALA A 63 23.32 -10.84 12.68
CA ALA A 63 24.13 -9.63 12.78
C ALA A 63 23.28 -8.36 12.94
N VAL A 64 22.22 -8.22 12.14
CA VAL A 64 21.30 -7.08 12.23
C VAL A 64 20.60 -7.05 13.59
N ARG A 65 20.15 -8.20 14.12
CA ARG A 65 19.53 -8.28 15.45
C ARG A 65 20.46 -7.83 16.58
N LEU A 66 21.70 -8.30 16.59
CA LEU A 66 22.69 -7.88 17.58
C LEU A 66 22.96 -6.38 17.48
N ALA A 67 23.10 -5.83 16.27
CA ALA A 67 23.28 -4.40 16.07
C ALA A 67 22.05 -3.58 16.51
N LEU A 68 20.83 -4.07 16.25
CA LEU A 68 19.59 -3.43 16.72
C LEU A 68 19.52 -3.40 18.25
N ALA A 69 19.78 -4.52 18.92
CA ALA A 69 19.80 -4.60 20.38
C ALA A 69 20.82 -3.60 20.96
N TYR A 70 22.04 -3.59 20.42
CA TYR A 70 23.07 -2.64 20.83
C TYR A 70 22.67 -1.18 20.62
N ALA A 71 22.01 -0.85 19.48
CA ALA A 71 21.55 0.50 19.22
C ALA A 71 20.52 0.98 20.27
N PHE A 72 19.58 0.11 20.65
CA PHE A 72 18.55 0.47 21.64
C PHE A 72 19.08 0.46 23.07
N GLU A 73 19.80 -0.60 23.46
CA GLU A 73 20.21 -0.83 24.85
C GLU A 73 21.46 -0.03 25.23
N SER A 74 22.42 0.10 24.33
CA SER A 74 23.73 0.69 24.63
C SER A 74 23.89 2.11 24.08
N LEU A 75 23.30 2.42 22.92
CA LEU A 75 23.36 3.76 22.32
C LEU A 75 22.16 4.64 22.69
N GLY A 76 21.11 4.07 23.28
CA GLY A 76 19.89 4.80 23.65
C GLY A 76 19.11 5.32 22.44
N MET A 77 19.29 4.72 21.26
CA MET A 77 18.45 5.02 20.10
C MET A 77 17.02 4.56 20.37
N THR A 78 16.04 5.23 19.77
CA THR A 78 14.64 4.78 19.79
C THR A 78 14.19 4.25 18.44
N ARG A 79 15.00 4.47 17.39
CA ARG A 79 14.73 4.07 16.02
C ARG A 79 16.00 3.68 15.28
N VAL A 80 15.94 2.60 14.51
CA VAL A 80 16.99 2.20 13.58
C VAL A 80 16.41 1.99 12.19
N GLU A 81 16.99 2.62 11.17
CA GLU A 81 16.55 2.57 9.77
C GLU A 81 17.53 1.84 8.86
N ALA A 82 17.02 1.03 7.95
CA ALA A 82 17.75 0.44 6.84
C ALA A 82 17.21 0.99 5.52
N ARG A 83 18.11 1.45 4.64
CA ARG A 83 17.79 1.95 3.30
C ARG A 83 18.42 1.01 2.29
N ILE A 84 17.62 0.09 1.74
CA ILE A 84 18.11 -1.06 0.97
C ILE A 84 17.62 -0.95 -0.47
N PRO A 85 18.49 -0.99 -1.49
CA PRO A 85 18.07 -1.03 -2.89
C PRO A 85 17.05 -2.15 -3.14
N LEU A 86 15.97 -1.86 -3.88
CA LEU A 86 14.84 -2.78 -4.05
C LEU A 86 15.24 -4.10 -4.73
N GLU A 87 16.28 -4.09 -5.56
CA GLU A 87 16.84 -5.27 -6.21
C GLU A 87 17.56 -6.23 -5.24
N ARG A 88 17.95 -5.75 -4.05
CA ARG A 88 18.61 -6.57 -3.01
C ARG A 88 17.58 -7.29 -2.13
N LEU A 89 16.76 -8.14 -2.75
CA LEU A 89 15.66 -8.85 -2.10
C LEU A 89 16.09 -9.67 -0.88
N GLY A 90 17.30 -10.25 -0.90
CA GLY A 90 17.86 -10.99 0.23
C GLY A 90 18.07 -10.12 1.47
N ASP A 91 18.52 -8.88 1.29
CA ASP A 91 18.74 -7.93 2.39
C ASP A 91 17.43 -7.34 2.90
N VAL A 92 16.50 -7.02 2.01
CA VAL A 92 15.13 -6.63 2.41
C VAL A 92 14.50 -7.71 3.27
N ARG A 93 14.62 -8.98 2.85
CA ARG A 93 14.12 -10.13 3.61
C ARG A 93 14.86 -10.32 4.93
N ALA A 94 16.19 -10.16 4.96
CA ALA A 94 16.98 -10.25 6.19
C ALA A 94 16.56 -9.19 7.20
N ALA A 95 16.35 -7.94 6.78
CA ALA A 95 15.84 -6.86 7.62
C ALA A 95 14.44 -7.16 8.19
N SER A 96 13.52 -7.65 7.35
CA SER A 96 12.18 -8.06 7.81
C SER A 96 12.26 -9.16 8.88
N ILE A 97 13.03 -10.22 8.63
CA ILE A 97 13.20 -11.33 9.59
C ILE A 97 13.90 -10.84 10.87
N ALA A 98 14.83 -9.89 10.76
CA ALA A 98 15.50 -9.28 11.90
C ALA A 98 14.58 -8.40 12.78
N GLY A 99 13.36 -8.11 12.32
CA GLY A 99 12.37 -7.37 13.09
C GLY A 99 12.11 -5.95 12.61
N MET A 100 12.64 -5.57 11.44
CA MET A 100 12.38 -4.27 10.83
C MET A 100 11.13 -4.34 9.95
N ARG A 101 10.30 -3.30 9.98
CA ARG A 101 9.08 -3.18 9.17
C ARG A 101 9.33 -2.27 7.99
N ARG A 102 8.77 -2.62 6.83
CA ARG A 102 8.81 -1.74 5.66
C ARG A 102 7.86 -0.57 5.89
N GLU A 103 8.35 0.65 5.68
CA GLU A 103 7.57 1.88 5.84
C GLU A 103 7.32 2.59 4.50
N GLY A 104 8.11 2.27 3.47
CA GLY A 104 7.91 2.85 2.15
C GLY A 104 9.04 2.57 1.17
N VAL A 105 9.05 3.37 0.10
CA VAL A 105 10.10 3.40 -0.92
C VAL A 105 10.66 4.82 -1.00
N LEU A 106 11.97 4.96 -0.80
CA LEU A 106 12.71 6.18 -1.08
C LEU A 106 13.07 6.17 -2.56
N ARG A 107 12.53 7.12 -3.31
CA ARG A 107 12.83 7.27 -4.74
C ARG A 107 14.23 7.81 -4.94
N GLY A 108 14.99 7.17 -5.83
CA GLY A 108 16.30 7.64 -6.25
C GLY A 108 16.21 8.74 -7.31
N ALA A 109 17.31 9.45 -7.53
CA ALA A 109 17.44 10.46 -8.58
C ALA A 109 18.56 10.08 -9.56
N GLY A 110 18.31 10.22 -10.86
CA GLY A 110 19.25 9.81 -11.90
C GLY A 110 19.47 8.29 -11.87
N ASP A 111 20.73 7.88 -11.70
CA ASP A 111 21.14 6.46 -11.64
C ASP A 111 21.06 5.88 -10.21
N ASP A 112 20.64 6.66 -9.22
CA ASP A 112 20.47 6.17 -7.86
C ASP A 112 19.22 5.26 -7.78
N PRO A 113 19.33 4.01 -7.30
CA PRO A 113 18.18 3.11 -7.28
C PRO A 113 17.17 3.49 -6.20
N ASP A 114 15.92 3.13 -6.44
CA ASP A 114 14.88 3.14 -5.43
C ASP A 114 15.25 2.20 -4.27
N ARG A 115 14.98 2.64 -3.04
CA ARG A 115 15.32 1.88 -1.83
C ARG A 115 14.08 1.60 -0.99
N ALA A 116 13.94 0.37 -0.52
CA ALA A 116 13.04 0.09 0.59
C ALA A 116 13.56 0.81 1.85
N LEU A 117 12.69 1.59 2.47
CA LEU A 117 12.89 2.07 3.84
C LEU A 117 12.30 1.03 4.78
N LEU A 118 13.15 0.42 5.60
CA LEU A 118 12.71 -0.39 6.73
C LEU A 118 13.17 0.25 8.03
N ALA A 119 12.39 0.10 9.08
CA ALA A 119 12.79 0.55 10.40
C ALA A 119 12.33 -0.40 11.50
N ARG A 120 13.04 -0.38 12.61
CA ARG A 120 12.57 -0.93 13.88
C ARG A 120 12.60 0.19 14.91
N ILE A 121 11.56 0.29 15.73
CA ILE A 121 11.53 1.17 16.89
C ILE A 121 11.66 0.36 18.18
N VAL A 122 12.10 1.02 19.25
CA VAL A 122 12.36 0.36 20.55
C VAL A 122 11.12 -0.32 21.14
N ASP A 123 9.93 0.22 20.88
CA ASP A 123 8.65 -0.31 21.38
C ASP A 123 8.02 -1.38 20.46
N ASP A 124 8.69 -1.77 19.38
CA ASP A 124 8.16 -2.82 18.51
C ASP A 124 8.15 -4.18 19.22
N PRO A 125 7.07 -4.97 19.14
CA PRO A 125 7.06 -6.35 19.62
C PRO A 125 8.24 -7.17 19.11
N GLU A 126 8.64 -8.14 19.92
CA GLU A 126 9.73 -9.05 19.58
C GLU A 126 9.46 -9.76 18.26
N PRO A 127 10.43 -9.87 17.33
CA PRO A 127 10.20 -10.39 15.99
C PRO A 127 9.67 -11.82 15.96
N HIS A 128 9.99 -12.61 16.99
CA HIS A 128 9.57 -13.99 17.16
C HIS A 128 8.23 -14.15 17.90
N SER A 129 7.68 -13.06 18.44
CA SER A 129 6.35 -13.07 19.04
C SER A 129 5.27 -13.12 17.96
N ARG A 130 4.05 -13.55 18.33
CA ARG A 130 2.89 -13.52 17.43
C ARG A 130 2.65 -12.11 16.88
N ASP A 131 2.69 -11.10 17.74
CA ASP A 131 2.38 -9.72 17.35
C ASP A 131 3.51 -9.14 16.48
N GLY A 132 4.77 -9.48 16.76
CA GLY A 132 5.90 -9.15 15.91
C GLY A 132 5.78 -9.76 14.53
N PHE A 133 5.45 -11.05 14.44
CA PHE A 133 5.23 -11.74 13.18
C PHE A 133 4.11 -11.09 12.36
N ILE A 134 2.96 -10.81 12.97
CA ILE A 134 1.83 -10.14 12.31
C ILE A 134 2.24 -8.77 11.80
N ALA A 135 2.92 -7.96 12.61
CA ALA A 135 3.27 -6.59 12.24
C ALA A 135 4.31 -6.54 11.11
N ILE A 136 5.30 -7.43 11.11
CA ILE A 136 6.28 -7.57 10.02
C ILE A 136 5.59 -8.01 8.74
N LEU A 137 4.70 -9.00 8.83
CA LEU A 137 3.95 -9.50 7.68
C LEU A 137 3.07 -8.38 7.11
N ASN A 138 2.27 -7.72 7.94
CA ASN A 138 1.35 -6.66 7.54
C ASN A 138 2.08 -5.49 6.84
N ALA A 139 3.26 -5.11 7.32
CA ALA A 139 4.09 -4.08 6.70
C ALA A 139 4.66 -4.47 5.32
N GLY A 140 4.78 -5.77 5.03
CA GLY A 140 5.36 -6.29 3.80
C GLY A 140 4.36 -6.79 2.76
N LEU A 141 3.10 -6.99 3.14
CA LEU A 141 2.08 -7.51 2.23
C LEU A 141 1.68 -6.45 1.19
N PRO A 142 1.43 -6.87 -0.07
CA PRO A 142 0.93 -5.95 -1.09
C PRO A 142 -0.48 -5.48 -0.73
N THR A 143 -0.68 -4.17 -0.76
CA THR A 143 -2.00 -3.55 -0.70
C THR A 143 -2.49 -3.24 -2.10
N LYS A 144 -3.78 -3.44 -2.35
CA LYS A 144 -4.44 -3.02 -3.58
C LYS A 144 -5.28 -1.80 -3.29
N ARG A 145 -5.30 -0.85 -4.23
CA ARG A 145 -6.26 0.24 -4.18
C ARG A 145 -7.66 -0.35 -4.35
N VAL A 146 -8.58 0.07 -3.48
CA VAL A 146 -9.98 -0.31 -3.56
C VAL A 146 -10.79 0.93 -3.94
N ILE A 147 -11.70 0.74 -4.88
CA ILE A 147 -12.66 1.74 -5.32
C ILE A 147 -14.04 1.13 -5.07
N SER A 148 -14.98 1.90 -4.55
CA SER A 148 -16.38 1.48 -4.46
C SER A 148 -17.23 2.35 -5.36
N GLN A 149 -18.10 1.71 -6.14
CA GLN A 149 -19.05 2.39 -7.01
C GLN A 149 -20.46 1.90 -6.76
N GLY A 150 -21.43 2.77 -7.00
CA GLY A 150 -22.84 2.49 -6.84
C GLY A 150 -23.58 2.43 -8.17
N LEU A 151 -24.37 1.38 -8.37
CA LEU A 151 -25.37 1.32 -9.43
C LEU A 151 -26.70 1.87 -8.89
N LEU A 152 -26.94 3.16 -9.14
CA LEU A 152 -28.22 3.79 -8.84
C LEU A 152 -29.05 3.89 -10.12
N ARG A 153 -30.29 3.41 -10.07
CA ARG A 153 -31.23 3.46 -11.20
C ARG A 153 -32.42 4.37 -10.89
N ASP A 154 -33.04 4.89 -11.94
CA ASP A 154 -34.32 5.57 -11.83
C ASP A 154 -35.51 4.66 -12.18
N GLU A 155 -36.73 5.17 -12.04
CA GLU A 155 -37.96 4.45 -12.36
C GLU A 155 -38.08 4.02 -13.84
N ARG A 156 -37.22 4.54 -14.71
CA ARG A 156 -37.13 4.23 -16.14
C ARG A 156 -35.98 3.27 -16.47
N GLY A 157 -35.23 2.83 -15.47
CA GLY A 157 -34.08 1.94 -15.60
C GLY A 157 -32.79 2.63 -16.07
N ARG A 158 -32.77 3.97 -16.17
CA ARG A 158 -31.57 4.76 -16.49
C ARG A 158 -30.60 4.72 -15.31
N VAL A 159 -29.31 4.78 -15.59
CA VAL A 159 -28.25 4.74 -14.58
C VAL A 159 -27.75 6.15 -14.29
N LEU A 160 -27.51 6.48 -13.02
CA LEU A 160 -26.88 7.75 -12.67
C LEU A 160 -25.38 7.72 -13.00
N LEU A 161 -24.91 8.64 -13.83
CA LEU A 161 -23.50 8.89 -14.08
C LEU A 161 -23.10 10.30 -13.64
N CYS A 162 -21.84 10.43 -13.23
CA CYS A 162 -21.20 11.67 -12.83
C CYS A 162 -20.21 12.14 -13.89
N GLU A 163 -20.37 13.38 -14.36
CA GLU A 163 -19.37 14.07 -15.17
C GLU A 163 -18.32 14.67 -14.23
N LEU A 164 -17.08 14.19 -14.32
CA LEU A 164 -15.98 14.62 -13.43
C LEU A 164 -15.28 15.86 -13.98
N THR A 165 -14.67 16.67 -13.11
CA THR A 165 -13.98 17.91 -13.49
C THR A 165 -12.59 17.67 -14.12
N TYR A 166 -11.99 16.50 -13.87
CA TYR A 166 -10.58 16.21 -14.18
C TYR A 166 -10.37 15.20 -15.32
N LYS A 167 -11.43 14.59 -15.85
CA LYS A 167 -11.36 13.68 -17.00
C LYS A 167 -12.58 13.83 -17.91
N GLN A 168 -12.50 13.26 -19.12
CA GLN A 168 -13.58 13.41 -20.12
C GLN A 168 -14.68 12.39 -19.92
N GLU A 169 -14.31 11.18 -19.51
CA GLU A 169 -15.22 10.06 -19.31
C GLU A 169 -16.05 10.25 -18.04
N TRP A 170 -17.31 9.86 -18.10
CA TRP A 170 -18.22 9.87 -16.95
C TRP A 170 -18.13 8.55 -16.21
N ASP A 171 -18.30 8.60 -14.88
CA ASP A 171 -18.21 7.43 -14.01
C ASP A 171 -19.52 7.19 -13.24
N LEU A 172 -19.68 5.96 -12.74
CA LEU A 172 -20.64 5.67 -11.68
C LEU A 172 -20.24 6.44 -10.41
N PRO A 173 -21.22 6.87 -9.60
CA PRO A 173 -20.95 7.56 -8.35
C PRO A 173 -20.18 6.68 -7.36
N GLY A 174 -19.28 7.29 -6.59
CA GLY A 174 -18.40 6.63 -5.64
C GLY A 174 -16.93 6.96 -5.89
N GLY A 175 -16.05 6.39 -5.07
CA GLY A 175 -14.66 6.84 -4.98
C GLY A 175 -13.72 5.82 -4.37
N VAL A 176 -12.54 6.30 -3.98
CA VAL A 176 -11.49 5.47 -3.39
C VAL A 176 -11.84 5.18 -1.93
N VAL A 177 -11.76 3.91 -1.53
CA VAL A 177 -11.98 3.50 -0.14
C VAL A 177 -10.77 3.87 0.71
N GLU A 178 -11.00 4.48 1.87
CA GLU A 178 -9.93 4.89 2.76
C GLU A 178 -9.22 3.70 3.44
N VAL A 179 -8.02 3.95 3.96
CA VAL A 179 -7.25 2.90 4.64
C VAL A 179 -7.98 2.42 5.89
N GLY A 180 -8.31 1.13 5.92
CA GLY A 180 -9.04 0.50 7.03
C GLY A 180 -10.56 0.66 6.96
N GLU A 181 -11.07 1.30 5.90
CA GLU A 181 -12.50 1.48 5.67
C GLU A 181 -13.11 0.27 4.93
N ALA A 182 -14.34 -0.11 5.31
CA ALA A 182 -15.07 -1.14 4.59
C ALA A 182 -15.62 -0.58 3.26
N PRO A 183 -15.58 -1.33 2.14
CA PRO A 183 -15.99 -0.80 0.84
C PRO A 183 -17.38 -0.17 0.78
N SER A 184 -18.38 -0.75 1.46
CA SER A 184 -19.73 -0.19 1.51
C SER A 184 -19.82 1.08 2.35
N VAL A 185 -19.01 1.20 3.39
CA VAL A 185 -18.91 2.43 4.21
C VAL A 185 -18.26 3.54 3.40
N GLY A 186 -17.19 3.23 2.67
CA GLY A 186 -16.55 4.18 1.76
C GLY A 186 -17.51 4.68 0.69
N LEU A 187 -18.28 3.79 0.06
CA LEU A 187 -19.30 4.23 -0.90
C LEU A 187 -20.35 5.16 -0.27
N ALA A 188 -20.86 4.82 0.91
CA ALA A 188 -21.83 5.67 1.59
C ALA A 188 -21.27 7.06 1.94
N ARG A 189 -19.99 7.13 2.37
CA ARG A 189 -19.28 8.39 2.62
C ARG A 189 -19.15 9.20 1.33
N GLU A 190 -18.64 8.59 0.25
CA GLU A 190 -18.45 9.27 -1.05
C GLU A 190 -19.77 9.82 -1.59
N LEU A 191 -20.87 9.06 -1.53
CA LEU A 191 -22.18 9.53 -1.95
C LEU A 191 -22.67 10.74 -1.15
N GLU A 192 -22.41 10.77 0.15
CA GLU A 192 -22.76 11.91 1.01
C GLU A 192 -21.86 13.13 0.71
N GLU A 193 -20.56 12.92 0.55
CA GLU A 193 -19.57 13.99 0.32
C GLU A 193 -19.68 14.61 -1.08
N GLU A 194 -19.80 13.79 -2.12
CA GLU A 194 -19.76 14.23 -3.52
C GLU A 194 -21.12 14.69 -4.04
N LEU A 195 -22.20 14.04 -3.58
CA LEU A 195 -23.56 14.24 -4.12
C LEU A 195 -24.56 14.77 -3.09
N GLY A 196 -24.21 14.76 -1.80
CA GLY A 196 -25.12 15.17 -0.73
C GLY A 196 -26.25 14.17 -0.46
N VAL A 197 -26.12 12.91 -0.91
CA VAL A 197 -27.19 11.90 -0.79
C VAL A 197 -26.85 10.85 0.25
N LYS A 198 -27.86 10.46 1.04
CA LYS A 198 -27.78 9.30 1.94
C LYS A 198 -28.61 8.18 1.35
N VAL A 199 -27.94 7.22 0.73
CA VAL A 199 -28.56 6.02 0.15
C VAL A 199 -28.07 4.80 0.94
N GLU A 200 -28.98 3.86 1.19
CA GLU A 200 -28.60 2.58 1.77
C GLU A 200 -27.82 1.77 0.72
N VAL A 201 -26.56 1.44 1.03
CA VAL A 201 -25.73 0.61 0.15
C VAL A 201 -26.24 -0.83 0.26
N GLY A 202 -26.78 -1.34 -0.85
CA GLY A 202 -27.34 -2.67 -0.95
C GLY A 202 -26.30 -3.76 -1.21
N ASP A 203 -26.72 -4.81 -1.90
CA ASP A 203 -25.90 -5.99 -2.15
C ASP A 203 -24.74 -5.71 -3.12
N LEU A 204 -23.63 -6.43 -2.92
CA LEU A 204 -22.52 -6.45 -3.87
C LEU A 204 -22.96 -7.12 -5.17
N ILE A 205 -22.85 -6.40 -6.29
CA ILE A 205 -23.14 -6.91 -7.63
C ILE A 205 -21.93 -7.68 -8.16
N THR A 206 -20.74 -7.08 -8.13
CA THR A 206 -19.50 -7.70 -8.62
C THR A 206 -18.24 -7.00 -8.08
N VAL A 207 -17.10 -7.68 -8.19
CA VAL A 207 -15.78 -7.10 -8.03
C VAL A 207 -15.05 -7.12 -9.38
N ASN A 208 -14.65 -5.95 -9.86
CA ASN A 208 -13.93 -5.80 -11.12
C ASN A 208 -12.48 -5.37 -10.85
N TRP A 209 -11.52 -6.20 -11.22
CA TRP A 209 -10.10 -5.85 -11.14
C TRP A 209 -9.68 -5.05 -12.37
N LEU A 210 -9.10 -3.87 -12.14
CA LEU A 210 -8.54 -3.00 -13.17
C LEU A 210 -7.02 -3.22 -13.28
N PRO A 211 -6.49 -3.54 -14.47
CA PRO A 211 -5.05 -3.59 -14.67
C PRO A 211 -4.42 -2.19 -14.58
N ALA A 212 -3.12 -2.14 -14.28
CA ALA A 212 -2.34 -0.91 -14.30
C ALA A 212 -2.42 -0.22 -15.69
N TRP A 213 -2.68 1.08 -15.70
CA TRP A 213 -2.91 1.85 -16.93
C TRP A 213 -2.53 3.32 -16.77
N ARG A 214 -1.84 3.88 -17.78
CA ARG A 214 -1.38 5.30 -17.84
C ARG A 214 -0.73 5.82 -16.54
N GLY A 215 0.13 5.02 -15.94
CA GLY A 215 0.88 5.38 -14.73
C GLY A 215 0.13 5.14 -13.42
N TRP A 216 -1.13 4.69 -13.48
CA TRP A 216 -1.83 4.17 -12.32
C TRP A 216 -1.48 2.70 -12.07
N ASP A 217 -1.35 2.35 -10.79
CA ASP A 217 -1.34 0.96 -10.34
C ASP A 217 -2.73 0.32 -10.47
N ASP A 218 -2.76 -1.01 -10.31
CA ASP A 218 -3.99 -1.78 -10.36
C ASP A 218 -4.95 -1.47 -9.21
N ALA A 219 -6.23 -1.79 -9.40
CA ALA A 219 -7.28 -1.52 -8.43
C ALA A 219 -8.38 -2.58 -8.46
N CYS A 220 -9.12 -2.72 -7.37
CA CYS A 220 -10.37 -3.48 -7.32
C CYS A 220 -11.55 -2.51 -7.19
N ILE A 221 -12.48 -2.56 -8.13
CA ILE A 221 -13.78 -1.87 -8.04
C ILE A 221 -14.80 -2.82 -7.42
N PHE A 222 -15.43 -2.40 -6.32
CA PHE A 222 -16.60 -3.06 -5.75
C PHE A 222 -17.84 -2.31 -6.23
N LEU A 223 -18.69 -2.98 -7.02
CA LEU A 223 -19.94 -2.41 -7.50
C LEU A 223 -21.09 -2.86 -6.59
N PHE A 224 -21.77 -1.92 -5.95
CA PHE A 224 -22.94 -2.19 -5.11
C PHE A 224 -24.24 -1.74 -5.78
N ASP A 225 -25.32 -2.44 -5.50
CA ASP A 225 -26.67 -2.00 -5.85
C ASP A 225 -27.11 -0.87 -4.90
N LEU A 226 -27.52 0.27 -5.46
CA LEU A 226 -28.12 1.38 -4.71
C LEU A 226 -29.64 1.46 -4.89
N GLY A 227 -30.22 0.51 -5.63
CA GLY A 227 -31.64 0.39 -5.86
C GLY A 227 -32.18 1.36 -6.90
N VAL A 228 -33.49 1.57 -6.82
CA VAL A 228 -34.26 2.41 -7.74
C VAL A 228 -34.86 3.59 -6.98
N VAL A 229 -34.65 4.80 -7.48
CA VAL A 229 -35.15 6.05 -6.91
C VAL A 229 -35.95 6.85 -7.93
N ASP A 230 -36.71 7.85 -7.48
CA ASP A 230 -37.34 8.81 -8.38
C ASP A 230 -36.25 9.67 -9.03
N SER A 231 -36.35 9.87 -10.34
CA SER A 231 -35.38 10.66 -11.09
C SER A 231 -35.24 12.11 -10.59
N SER A 232 -36.23 12.66 -9.86
CA SER A 232 -36.16 13.99 -9.26
C SER A 232 -35.11 14.13 -8.16
N VAL A 233 -34.58 13.03 -7.60
CA VAL A 233 -33.56 13.09 -6.52
C VAL A 233 -32.35 13.92 -6.91
N THR A 234 -32.01 14.00 -8.21
CA THR A 234 -30.89 14.82 -8.70
C THR A 234 -31.11 16.32 -8.54
N GLU A 235 -32.36 16.77 -8.36
CA GLU A 235 -32.69 18.19 -8.11
C GLU A 235 -32.31 18.63 -6.69
N ASP A 236 -32.30 17.69 -5.75
CA ASP A 236 -31.97 17.92 -4.33
C ASP A 236 -30.49 17.63 -4.00
N MET A 237 -29.71 17.14 -4.98
CA MET A 237 -28.29 16.84 -4.80
C MET A 237 -27.47 18.10 -4.57
N THR A 238 -26.50 18.00 -3.67
CA THR A 238 -25.51 19.06 -3.43
C THR A 238 -24.16 18.56 -3.91
N LEU A 239 -23.76 18.98 -5.11
CA LEU A 239 -22.54 18.49 -5.75
C LEU A 239 -21.30 19.14 -5.17
N GLN A 240 -20.29 18.32 -4.88
CA GLN A 240 -18.95 18.79 -4.57
C GLN A 240 -18.27 19.27 -5.86
N ALA A 241 -18.45 20.56 -6.18
CA ALA A 241 -18.09 21.16 -7.47
C ALA A 241 -16.58 21.11 -7.83
N THR A 242 -15.70 20.75 -6.88
CA THR A 242 -14.28 20.49 -7.15
C THR A 242 -14.07 19.21 -7.94
N GLU A 243 -14.95 18.22 -7.79
CA GLU A 243 -14.80 16.87 -8.34
C GLU A 243 -15.90 16.54 -9.33
N ILE A 244 -17.16 16.89 -9.01
CA ILE A 244 -18.33 16.60 -9.82
C ILE A 244 -18.84 17.86 -10.52
N LYS A 245 -18.79 17.86 -11.85
CA LYS A 245 -19.29 18.95 -12.69
C LYS A 245 -20.80 18.87 -12.87
N SER A 246 -21.33 17.68 -13.12
CA SER A 246 -22.76 17.44 -13.27
C SER A 246 -23.09 15.96 -13.05
N VAL A 247 -24.37 15.66 -12.82
CA VAL A 247 -24.91 14.29 -12.79
C VAL A 247 -25.99 14.13 -13.85
N ARG A 248 -26.15 12.92 -14.37
CA ARG A 248 -27.17 12.62 -15.38
C ARG A 248 -27.71 11.21 -15.27
N TRP A 249 -29.01 11.08 -15.44
CA TRP A 249 -29.67 9.81 -15.74
C TRP A 249 -29.44 9.41 -17.20
N CYS A 250 -28.63 8.37 -17.39
CA CYS A 250 -28.17 7.91 -18.69
C CYS A 250 -28.88 6.61 -19.10
N ASP A 251 -29.38 6.58 -20.33
CA ASP A 251 -29.77 5.33 -20.98
C ASP A 251 -28.55 4.59 -21.55
N PRO A 252 -28.69 3.37 -22.10
CA PRO A 252 -27.55 2.63 -22.64
C PRO A 252 -26.78 3.34 -23.76
N ASP A 253 -27.43 4.19 -24.56
CA ASP A 253 -26.75 4.94 -25.62
C ASP A 253 -25.96 6.12 -25.04
N ASP A 254 -26.50 6.80 -24.02
CA ASP A 254 -25.76 7.81 -23.25
C ASP A 254 -24.51 7.21 -22.59
N VAL A 255 -24.63 6.02 -21.97
CA VAL A 255 -23.50 5.30 -21.34
C VAL A 255 -22.40 5.05 -22.37
N ARG A 256 -22.74 4.51 -23.55
CA ARG A 256 -21.76 4.24 -24.61
C ARG A 256 -21.09 5.50 -25.15
N ALA A 257 -21.78 6.64 -25.13
CA ALA A 257 -21.26 7.90 -25.63
C ALA A 257 -20.30 8.60 -24.65
N HIS A 258 -20.45 8.37 -23.34
CA HIS A 258 -19.79 9.18 -22.32
C HIS A 258 -18.91 8.41 -21.33
N ALA A 259 -19.19 7.14 -21.06
CA ALA A 259 -18.46 6.38 -20.04
C ALA A 259 -17.15 5.78 -20.58
N ALA A 260 -16.24 5.43 -19.68
CA ALA A 260 -15.03 4.71 -20.05
C ALA A 260 -15.38 3.29 -20.55
N ALA A 261 -14.55 2.73 -21.44
CA ALA A 261 -14.78 1.40 -22.03
C ALA A 261 -15.02 0.30 -20.99
N ALA A 262 -14.32 0.35 -19.85
CA ALA A 262 -14.51 -0.61 -18.75
C ALA A 262 -15.88 -0.46 -18.06
N ALA A 263 -16.40 0.77 -17.92
CA ALA A 263 -17.72 1.02 -17.35
C ALA A 263 -18.85 0.63 -18.32
N ILE A 264 -18.66 0.89 -19.62
CA ILE A 264 -19.58 0.43 -20.68
C ILE A 264 -19.72 -1.09 -20.63
N GLU A 265 -18.58 -1.80 -20.68
CA GLU A 265 -18.55 -3.26 -20.65
C GLU A 265 -19.20 -3.83 -19.39
N LEU A 266 -18.90 -3.23 -18.23
CA LEU A 266 -19.50 -3.60 -16.94
C LEU A 266 -21.02 -3.44 -16.96
N LEU A 267 -21.53 -2.27 -17.37
CA LEU A 267 -22.97 -1.99 -17.36
C LEU A 267 -23.73 -2.83 -18.39
N GLU A 268 -23.15 -3.09 -19.57
CA GLU A 268 -23.73 -4.02 -20.55
C GLU A 268 -23.82 -5.44 -20.00
N ALA A 269 -22.82 -5.88 -19.23
CA ALA A 269 -22.89 -7.18 -18.57
C ALA A 269 -23.97 -7.21 -17.46
N VAL A 270 -24.16 -6.09 -16.73
CA VAL A 270 -25.20 -5.96 -15.69
C VAL A 270 -26.56 -6.16 -16.31
N ASP A 271 -26.83 -5.44 -17.40
CA ASP A 271 -28.11 -5.52 -18.11
C ASP A 271 -28.33 -6.90 -18.76
N ALA A 272 -27.27 -7.58 -19.18
CA ALA A 272 -27.35 -8.94 -19.71
C ALA A 272 -27.64 -10.02 -18.64
N GLY A 273 -27.58 -9.69 -17.34
CA GLY A 273 -27.81 -10.62 -16.23
C GLY A 273 -26.78 -11.75 -16.12
N SER A 274 -25.63 -11.62 -16.78
CA SER A 274 -24.57 -12.64 -16.83
C SER A 274 -23.28 -12.15 -16.18
N LEU A 275 -23.38 -11.65 -14.94
CA LEU A 275 -22.22 -11.23 -14.17
C LEU A 275 -21.71 -12.30 -13.22
N PRO A 276 -20.46 -12.76 -13.38
CA PRO A 276 -19.78 -13.44 -12.29
C PRO A 276 -19.45 -12.46 -11.16
N THR A 277 -19.29 -12.97 -9.95
CA THR A 277 -18.92 -12.19 -8.76
C THR A 277 -17.54 -11.52 -8.90
N TYR A 278 -16.65 -12.06 -9.74
CA TYR A 278 -15.31 -11.51 -10.00
C TYR A 278 -15.05 -11.42 -11.50
N ARG A 279 -14.43 -10.32 -11.92
CA ARG A 279 -14.09 -10.00 -13.31
C ARG A 279 -12.73 -9.29 -13.39
N GLU A 280 -12.10 -9.41 -14.55
CA GLU A 280 -10.92 -8.63 -14.90
C GLU A 280 -11.29 -7.73 -16.08
N ALA A 281 -11.17 -6.42 -15.89
CA ALA A 281 -11.51 -5.46 -16.92
C ALA A 281 -10.55 -5.60 -18.11
N PRO A 282 -11.05 -5.46 -19.35
CA PRO A 282 -10.19 -5.41 -20.51
C PRO A 282 -9.24 -4.22 -20.37
N LYS A 283 -7.96 -4.43 -20.71
CA LYS A 283 -7.01 -3.32 -20.80
C LYS A 283 -7.49 -2.38 -21.92
N ALA A 284 -7.76 -1.11 -21.58
CA ALA A 284 -8.09 -0.11 -22.56
C ALA A 284 -6.98 0.00 -23.62
N ALA A 285 -7.35 0.26 -24.88
CA ALA A 285 -6.38 0.55 -25.94
C ALA A 285 -5.50 1.74 -25.53
N GLU A 286 -4.21 1.71 -25.93
CA GLU A 286 -3.21 2.73 -25.53
C GLU A 286 -3.58 4.15 -25.98
#